data_AF-A0A252BZB3-F1
#
_entry.id   AF-A0A252BZB3-F1
#
_cell.length_a   1.000
_cell.length_b   1.000
_cell.length_c   1.000
_cell.angle_alpha   90.00
_cell.angle_beta   90.00
_cell.angle_gamma   90.00
#
_symmetry.space_group_name_H-M   'P 1'
#
loop_
_entity.id
_entity.type
_entity.pdbx_description
1 polymer ?
#
loop_
_entity_poly.entity_id
_entity_poly.type
_entity_poly.pdbx_seq_one_letter_code
_entity_poly.pdbx_strand_id
1 'polypeptide(L)'
;MSVLLDTSGTALLDQGGDPLLDQGPPPPRTREQIMAGFMGSLLPPGWAFPHVASSNLGVVANALGISLEVLEGDIAALAWEISPAKSTLLLDDYEAVLGPDPCGRDPTTMSLETRQAFDNGRWVGSAGTSWAFFLGLATQIGVTMTIEEPEPAICGVAVCGVDVCSTIADRFVWVVTLPNRETGLECPIKRNNPPDLTVVFEYVSTT
;
A
#
# COMPACT_ATOMS: atom_id res chain seq x y z
N MET A 1 -4.61 -11.50 22.60
CA MET A 1 -5.52 -10.94 21.58
C MET A 1 -6.92 -11.39 21.96
N SER A 2 -7.67 -10.54 22.67
CA SER A 2 -9.00 -10.89 23.19
C SER A 2 -10.04 -10.38 22.20
N VAL A 3 -10.76 -11.29 21.55
CA VAL A 3 -11.89 -10.94 20.67
C VAL A 3 -13.13 -10.80 21.55
N LEU A 4 -13.67 -9.59 21.68
CA LEU A 4 -14.97 -9.35 22.28
C LEU A 4 -16.04 -9.58 21.20
N LEU A 5 -16.86 -10.61 21.38
CA LEU A 5 -18.05 -10.88 20.56
C LEU A 5 -19.24 -10.11 21.13
N ASP A 6 -20.09 -9.56 20.27
CA ASP A 6 -21.38 -9.02 20.70
C ASP A 6 -22.41 -10.15 20.92
N THR A 7 -23.60 -9.78 21.42
CA THR A 7 -24.70 -10.73 21.72
C THR A 7 -25.33 -11.39 20.49
N SER A 8 -24.87 -11.07 19.27
CA SER A 8 -25.28 -11.68 18.00
C SER A 8 -24.22 -12.60 17.38
N GLY A 9 -23.03 -12.69 17.96
CA GLY A 9 -21.96 -13.58 17.49
C GLY A 9 -21.26 -13.11 16.21
N THR A 10 -21.43 -11.83 15.84
CA THR A 10 -20.77 -11.25 14.67
C THR A 10 -19.41 -10.67 15.07
N ALA A 11 -18.34 -11.00 14.33
CA ALA A 11 -17.02 -10.42 14.55
C ALA A 11 -17.05 -8.92 14.26
N LEU A 12 -16.79 -8.09 15.28
CA LEU A 12 -16.49 -6.68 15.11
C LEU A 12 -15.14 -6.58 14.40
N LEU A 13 -15.15 -6.42 13.07
CA LEU A 13 -14.02 -5.81 12.38
C LEU A 13 -13.80 -4.45 13.07
N ASP A 14 -12.59 -4.23 13.55
CA ASP A 14 -12.16 -2.95 14.10
C ASP A 14 -12.29 -1.89 12.99
N GLN A 15 -13.46 -1.23 12.96
CA GLN A 15 -13.75 -0.07 12.14
C GLN A 15 -13.14 1.20 12.75
N GLY A 16 -12.35 1.07 13.83
CA GLY A 16 -11.57 2.14 14.41
C GLY A 16 -10.30 2.37 13.61
N GLY A 17 -10.42 2.96 12.42
CA GLY A 17 -9.31 3.69 11.85
C GLY A 17 -8.83 4.70 12.89
N ASP A 18 -7.55 4.65 13.28
CA ASP A 18 -6.98 5.65 14.17
C ASP A 18 -7.32 7.03 13.58
N PRO A 19 -8.10 7.88 14.27
CA PRO A 19 -8.49 9.18 13.74
C PRO A 19 -7.28 10.08 13.49
N LEU A 20 -6.09 9.74 13.98
CA LEU A 20 -4.84 10.43 13.63
C LEU A 20 -4.26 10.03 12.28
N LEU A 21 -4.61 8.85 11.74
CA LEU A 21 -4.13 8.36 10.43
C LEU A 21 -5.08 8.70 9.28
N ASP A 22 -6.35 9.00 9.57
CA ASP A 22 -7.38 9.32 8.57
C ASP A 22 -7.48 10.83 8.25
N GLN A 23 -6.98 11.68 9.16
CA GLN A 23 -6.81 13.10 8.87
C GLN A 23 -5.49 13.23 8.13
N GLY A 24 -5.53 13.50 6.83
CA GLY A 24 -4.34 13.87 6.07
C GLY A 24 -3.54 14.99 6.77
N PRO A 25 -2.27 15.23 6.37
CA PRO A 25 -1.46 16.26 7.01
C PRO A 25 -2.25 17.58 7.09
N PRO A 26 -2.20 18.29 8.23
CA PRO A 26 -2.93 19.54 8.37
C PRO A 26 -2.56 20.48 7.23
N PRO A 27 -3.51 21.27 6.71
CA PRO A 27 -3.21 22.16 5.60
C PRO A 27 -2.08 23.12 5.99
N PRO A 28 -1.14 23.42 5.07
CA PRO A 28 -0.07 24.37 5.32
C PRO A 28 -0.65 25.75 5.63
N ARG A 29 0.08 26.54 6.43
CA ARG A 29 -0.43 27.84 6.88
C ARG A 29 -0.38 28.83 5.72
N THR A 30 -1.39 29.71 5.65
CA THR A 30 -1.35 30.81 4.69
C THR A 30 -0.38 31.90 5.15
N ARG A 31 0.09 32.73 4.23
CA ARG A 31 0.95 33.88 4.54
C ARG A 31 0.37 34.78 5.64
N GLU A 32 -0.95 34.99 5.69
CA GLU A 32 -1.60 35.81 6.71
C GLU A 32 -1.52 35.14 8.08
N GLN A 33 -1.69 33.82 8.16
CA GLN A 33 -1.56 33.06 9.40
C GLN A 33 -0.11 33.06 9.90
N ILE A 34 0.85 32.93 8.98
CA ILE A 34 2.29 32.99 9.30
C ILE A 34 2.65 34.38 9.84
N MET A 35 2.21 35.44 9.15
CA MET A 35 2.42 36.83 9.57
C MET A 35 1.77 37.11 10.94
N ALA A 36 0.53 36.64 11.14
CA ALA A 36 -0.18 36.81 12.40
C ALA A 36 0.53 36.08 13.56
N GLY A 37 1.05 34.87 13.34
CA GLY A 37 1.84 34.14 14.33
C GLY A 37 3.16 34.84 14.65
N PHE A 38 3.86 35.34 13.62
CA PHE A 38 5.10 36.10 13.81
C PHE A 38 4.87 37.36 14.65
N MET A 39 3.87 38.16 14.28
CA MET A 39 3.56 39.41 14.99
C MET A 39 2.93 39.17 16.37
N GLY A 40 2.07 38.17 16.50
CA GLY A 40 1.31 37.94 17.73
C GLY A 40 2.04 37.10 18.79
N SER A 41 2.99 36.25 18.38
CA SER A 41 3.59 35.26 19.28
C SER A 41 5.11 35.30 19.36
N LEU A 42 5.79 35.79 18.32
CA LEU A 42 7.26 35.79 18.28
C LEU A 42 7.88 37.15 18.61
N LEU A 43 7.18 38.24 18.30
CA LEU A 43 7.64 39.59 18.60
C LEU A 43 7.20 40.05 20.00
N PRO A 44 8.06 40.75 20.75
CA PRO A 44 7.67 41.35 22.01
C PRO A 44 6.69 42.51 21.76
N PRO A 45 5.68 42.70 22.63
CA PRO A 45 4.76 43.82 22.49
C PRO A 45 5.48 45.15 22.78
N GLY A 46 5.03 46.23 22.13
CA GLY A 46 5.45 47.59 22.47
C GLY A 46 5.50 48.54 21.28
N TRP A 47 5.76 49.81 21.57
CA TRP A 47 5.83 50.88 20.55
C TRP A 47 6.96 50.68 19.53
N ALA A 48 8.04 50.01 19.93
CA ALA A 48 9.15 49.65 19.03
C ALA A 48 8.77 48.54 18.02
N PHE A 49 7.76 47.73 18.34
CA PHE A 49 7.28 46.63 17.51
C PHE A 49 5.76 46.78 17.30
N PRO A 50 5.33 47.74 16.48
CA PRO A 50 3.91 47.96 16.25
C PRO A 50 3.30 46.75 15.54
N HIS A 51 2.30 46.11 16.16
CA HIS A 51 1.57 44.98 15.59
C HIS A 51 0.52 45.46 14.58
N VAL A 52 0.95 46.23 13.58
CA VAL A 52 0.10 46.81 12.53
C VAL A 52 0.59 46.31 11.17
N ALA A 53 -0.30 45.69 10.40
CA ALA A 53 0.05 45.05 9.13
C ALA A 53 0.65 46.03 8.10
N SER A 54 0.21 47.30 8.11
CA SER A 54 0.71 48.36 7.23
C SER A 54 2.00 49.03 7.71
N SER A 55 2.55 48.67 8.87
CA SER A 55 3.84 49.20 9.33
C SER A 55 5.00 48.63 8.52
N ASN A 56 6.17 49.28 8.54
CA ASN A 56 7.39 48.73 7.91
C ASN A 56 7.70 47.31 8.42
N LEU A 57 7.46 47.05 9.71
CA LEU A 57 7.61 45.73 10.31
C LEU A 57 6.59 44.73 9.78
N GLY A 58 5.33 45.14 9.62
CA GLY A 58 4.28 44.33 9.00
C GLY A 58 4.57 43.99 7.54
N VAL A 59 5.11 44.94 6.77
CA VAL A 59 5.55 44.71 5.38
C VAL A 59 6.70 43.70 5.31
N VAL A 60 7.69 43.81 6.20
CA VAL A 60 8.79 42.84 6.30
C VAL A 60 8.27 41.46 6.72
N ALA A 61 7.39 41.39 7.72
CA ALA A 61 6.78 40.14 8.17
C ALA A 61 5.98 39.47 7.05
N ASN A 62 5.24 40.25 6.26
CA ASN A 62 4.53 39.75 5.08
C ASN A 62 5.48 39.21 4.01
N ALA A 63 6.59 39.91 3.73
CA ALA A 63 7.58 39.45 2.77
C ALA A 63 8.21 38.11 3.18
N LEU A 64 8.51 37.92 4.47
CA LEU A 64 8.98 36.64 5.01
C LEU A 64 7.89 35.55 4.94
N GLY A 65 6.64 35.94 5.18
CA GLY A 65 5.48 35.04 5.10
C GLY A 65 5.29 34.42 3.72
N ILE A 66 5.59 35.16 2.64
CA ILE A 66 5.50 34.64 1.26
C ILE A 66 6.43 33.44 1.06
N SER A 67 7.71 33.56 1.44
CA SER A 67 8.67 32.46 1.26
C SER A 67 8.34 31.25 2.15
N LEU A 68 7.81 31.49 3.35
CA LEU A 68 7.41 30.42 4.26
C LEU A 68 6.13 29.70 3.80
N GLU A 69 5.16 30.43 3.24
CA GLU A 69 3.95 29.82 2.67
C GLU A 69 4.30 28.84 1.55
N VAL A 70 5.22 29.23 0.65
CA VAL A 70 5.72 28.34 -0.41
C VAL A 70 6.43 27.13 0.20
N LEU A 71 7.35 27.34 1.15
CA LEU A 71 8.10 26.26 1.80
C LEU A 71 7.17 25.27 2.53
N GLU A 72 6.18 25.76 3.27
CA GLU A 72 5.20 24.91 3.94
C GLU A 72 4.33 24.15 2.93
N GLY A 73 3.97 24.78 1.81
CA GLY A 73 3.31 24.13 0.68
C GLY A 73 4.13 22.97 0.12
N ASP A 74 5.42 23.19 -0.13
CA ASP A 74 6.33 22.16 -0.65
C ASP A 74 6.51 21.00 0.36
N ILE A 75 6.65 21.31 1.65
CA ILE A 75 6.74 20.30 2.71
C ILE A 75 5.44 19.47 2.79
N ALA A 76 4.28 20.12 2.69
CA ALA A 76 3.00 19.41 2.66
C ALA A 76 2.86 18.54 1.40
N ALA A 77 3.38 19.00 0.26
CA ALA A 77 3.39 18.22 -0.98
C ALA A 77 4.28 16.96 -0.86
N LEU A 78 5.42 17.04 -0.18
CA LEU A 78 6.29 15.88 0.08
C LEU A 78 5.61 14.74 0.82
N ALA A 79 4.57 15.00 1.61
CA ALA A 79 3.82 13.94 2.29
C ALA A 79 3.18 12.95 1.29
N TRP A 80 2.81 13.42 0.09
CA TRP A 80 2.28 12.58 -0.98
C TRP A 80 3.36 11.74 -1.67
N GLU A 81 4.62 12.17 -1.57
CA GLU A 81 5.76 11.51 -2.19
C GLU A 81 6.35 10.38 -1.32
N ILE A 82 5.91 10.23 -0.06
CA ILE A 82 6.38 9.18 0.88
C ILE A 82 6.02 7.75 0.43
N SER A 83 5.00 7.61 -0.42
CA SER A 83 4.55 6.31 -0.92
C SER A 83 4.48 6.32 -2.45
N PRO A 84 4.95 5.25 -3.11
CA PRO A 84 4.80 5.11 -4.57
C PRO A 84 3.34 5.11 -5.01
N ALA A 85 2.38 4.82 -4.13
CA ALA A 85 0.95 4.89 -4.46
C ALA A 85 0.47 6.28 -4.86
N LYS A 86 1.16 7.34 -4.42
CA LYS A 86 0.76 8.74 -4.65
C LYS A 86 1.91 9.63 -5.13
N SER A 87 3.13 9.10 -5.13
CA SER A 87 4.33 9.81 -5.56
C SER A 87 4.30 10.13 -7.06
N THR A 88 4.71 11.34 -7.39
CA THR A 88 4.83 11.82 -8.77
C THR A 88 6.25 12.25 -9.10
N LEU A 89 6.93 12.90 -8.15
CA LEU A 89 8.29 13.40 -8.32
C LEU A 89 9.34 12.34 -7.97
N LEU A 90 9.08 11.53 -6.93
CA LEU A 90 10.02 10.49 -6.46
C LEU A 90 9.74 9.11 -7.07
N LEU A 91 8.78 9.00 -7.99
CA LEU A 91 8.37 7.69 -8.53
C LEU A 91 9.53 6.98 -9.24
N ASP A 92 10.32 7.71 -10.02
CA ASP A 92 11.49 7.16 -10.70
C ASP A 92 12.57 6.65 -9.71
N ASP A 93 12.69 7.27 -8.53
CA ASP A 93 13.60 6.82 -7.47
C ASP A 93 13.11 5.50 -6.84
N TYR A 94 11.79 5.33 -6.65
CA TYR A 94 11.21 4.06 -6.23
C TYR A 94 11.49 2.95 -7.23
N GLU A 95 11.30 3.21 -8.53
CA GLU A 95 11.58 2.26 -9.60
C GLU A 95 13.07 1.87 -9.64
N ALA A 96 13.96 2.82 -9.42
CA ALA A 96 15.39 2.55 -9.31
C ALA A 96 15.74 1.62 -8.13
N VAL A 97 15.09 1.81 -6.97
CA VAL A 97 15.27 0.96 -5.79
C VAL A 97 14.67 -0.44 -6.00
N LEU A 98 13.47 -0.51 -6.59
CA LEU A 98 12.79 -1.78 -6.87
C LEU A 98 13.49 -2.59 -7.96
N GLY A 99 14.20 -1.90 -8.87
CA GLY A 99 14.85 -2.48 -10.03
C GLY A 99 13.88 -3.12 -11.03
N PRO A 100 14.41 -3.76 -12.09
CA PRO A 100 13.60 -4.47 -13.06
C PRO A 100 12.71 -5.53 -12.39
N ASP A 101 11.46 -5.65 -12.80
CA ASP A 101 10.57 -6.70 -12.34
C ASP A 101 11.12 -8.07 -12.78
N PRO A 102 11.41 -8.98 -11.85
CA PRO A 102 11.83 -10.34 -12.16
C PRO A 102 10.83 -11.13 -13.00
N CYS A 103 9.55 -10.73 -13.02
CA CYS A 103 8.52 -11.32 -13.86
C CYS A 103 8.42 -10.67 -15.25
N GLY A 104 9.28 -9.68 -15.57
CA GLY A 104 9.35 -9.03 -16.87
C GLY A 104 8.09 -8.24 -17.24
N ARG A 105 7.32 -7.78 -16.25
CA ARG A 105 6.08 -7.03 -16.48
C ARG A 105 6.29 -5.53 -16.59
N ASP A 106 7.54 -5.06 -16.52
CA ASP A 106 7.87 -3.64 -16.69
C ASP A 106 7.44 -3.17 -18.08
N PRO A 107 6.38 -2.37 -18.21
CA PRO A 107 5.93 -1.91 -19.49
C PRO A 107 6.59 -0.57 -19.82
N THR A 108 6.94 -0.37 -21.09
CA THR A 108 7.62 0.85 -21.56
C THR A 108 6.71 2.08 -21.64
N THR A 109 5.38 1.92 -21.51
CA THR A 109 4.38 2.99 -21.71
C THR A 109 3.16 2.89 -20.77
N MET A 110 3.36 2.79 -19.45
CA MET A 110 2.23 2.86 -18.50
C MET A 110 1.75 4.30 -18.24
N SER A 111 0.47 4.46 -17.89
CA SER A 111 -0.03 5.70 -17.28
C SER A 111 0.58 5.89 -15.88
N LEU A 112 0.59 7.13 -15.39
CA LEU A 112 1.11 7.45 -14.06
C LEU A 112 0.39 6.64 -12.97
N GLU A 113 -0.94 6.57 -13.00
CA GLU A 113 -1.71 5.83 -11.99
C GLU A 113 -1.39 4.34 -12.02
N THR A 114 -1.16 3.78 -13.21
CA THR A 114 -0.82 2.37 -13.37
C THR A 114 0.58 2.07 -12.82
N ARG A 115 1.56 2.96 -13.06
CA ARG A 115 2.91 2.86 -12.47
C ARG A 115 2.85 2.92 -10.95
N GLN A 116 2.17 3.92 -10.39
CA GLN A 116 1.98 4.09 -8.95
C GLN A 116 1.37 2.85 -8.30
N ALA A 117 0.31 2.28 -8.90
CA ALA A 117 -0.32 1.07 -8.39
C ALA A 117 0.62 -0.15 -8.47
N PHE A 118 1.34 -0.32 -9.59
CA PHE A 118 2.29 -1.41 -9.80
C PHE A 118 3.47 -1.36 -8.82
N ASP A 119 4.12 -0.21 -8.71
CA ASP A 119 5.27 -0.01 -7.82
C ASP A 119 4.86 -0.09 -6.36
N ASN A 120 3.70 0.47 -5.99
CA ASN A 120 3.17 0.30 -4.65
C ASN A 120 2.89 -1.17 -4.32
N GLY A 121 2.30 -1.93 -5.25
CA GLY A 121 2.10 -3.37 -5.09
C GLY A 121 3.41 -4.13 -4.85
N ARG A 122 4.51 -3.72 -5.50
CA ARG A 122 5.84 -4.28 -5.27
C ARG A 122 6.48 -3.80 -3.96
N TRP A 123 6.27 -2.55 -3.59
CA TRP A 123 6.85 -1.89 -2.41
C TRP A 123 6.26 -2.44 -1.11
N VAL A 124 4.93 -2.60 -1.07
CA VAL A 124 4.21 -3.16 0.10
C VAL A 124 4.03 -4.66 0.02
N GLY A 125 4.26 -5.25 -1.16
CA GLY A 125 4.19 -6.69 -1.42
C GLY A 125 5.23 -7.44 -0.61
N SER A 126 4.86 -7.83 0.61
CA SER A 126 5.56 -8.86 1.38
C SER A 126 5.02 -10.24 1.00
N ALA A 127 5.79 -11.29 1.26
CA ALA A 127 5.42 -12.66 0.94
C ALA A 127 3.99 -12.97 1.43
N GLY A 128 3.12 -13.33 0.49
CA GLY A 128 1.73 -13.61 0.77
C GLY A 128 1.59 -14.94 1.49
N THR A 129 1.17 -14.94 2.75
CA THR A 129 0.93 -16.18 3.51
C THR A 129 -0.53 -16.61 3.53
N SER A 130 -1.43 -15.93 2.79
CA SER A 130 -2.87 -16.17 2.84
C SER A 130 -3.52 -16.18 1.45
N TRP A 131 -4.65 -16.90 1.31
CA TRP A 131 -5.44 -16.89 0.07
C TRP A 131 -5.91 -15.51 -0.31
N ALA A 132 -6.35 -14.72 0.67
CA ALA A 132 -6.86 -13.36 0.45
C ALA A 132 -5.83 -12.45 -0.23
N PHE A 133 -4.55 -12.60 0.10
CA PHE A 133 -3.47 -11.87 -0.55
C PHE A 133 -3.41 -12.19 -2.06
N PHE A 134 -3.35 -13.47 -2.42
CA PHE A 134 -3.24 -13.88 -3.82
C PHE A 134 -4.50 -13.58 -4.62
N LEU A 135 -5.68 -13.76 -4.03
CA LEU A 135 -6.94 -13.34 -4.64
C LEU A 135 -6.96 -11.82 -4.90
N GLY A 136 -6.44 -11.02 -3.97
CA GLY A 136 -6.27 -9.59 -4.14
C GLY A 136 -5.37 -9.23 -5.32
N LEU A 137 -4.26 -9.96 -5.54
CA LEU A 137 -3.41 -9.77 -6.72
C LEU A 137 -4.16 -10.01 -8.02
N ALA A 138 -4.99 -11.07 -8.08
CA ALA A 138 -5.79 -11.38 -9.26
C ALA A 138 -6.87 -10.30 -9.52
N THR A 139 -7.56 -9.84 -8.46
CA THR A 139 -8.55 -8.76 -8.55
C THR A 139 -7.94 -7.45 -9.05
N GLN A 140 -6.73 -7.09 -8.63
CA GLN A 140 -6.05 -5.86 -9.07
C GLN A 140 -5.84 -5.80 -10.59
N ILE A 141 -5.66 -6.95 -11.24
CA ILE A 141 -5.50 -7.04 -12.70
C ILE A 141 -6.77 -7.50 -13.43
N GLY A 142 -7.90 -7.62 -12.71
CA GLY A 142 -9.19 -8.01 -13.28
C GLY A 142 -9.30 -9.48 -13.69
N VAL A 143 -8.46 -10.37 -13.12
CA VAL A 143 -8.48 -11.80 -13.41
C VAL A 143 -9.24 -12.55 -12.31
N THR A 144 -10.15 -13.44 -12.70
CA THR A 144 -10.80 -14.36 -11.76
C THR A 144 -9.90 -15.54 -11.48
N MET A 145 -9.68 -15.87 -10.20
CA MET A 145 -8.83 -16.98 -9.76
C MET A 145 -9.49 -17.70 -8.58
N THR A 146 -9.30 -19.01 -8.48
CA THR A 146 -9.68 -19.82 -7.31
C THR A 146 -8.45 -20.52 -6.73
N ILE A 147 -8.48 -20.77 -5.42
CA ILE A 147 -7.42 -21.46 -4.69
C ILE A 147 -8.08 -22.56 -3.86
N GLU A 148 -7.57 -23.78 -3.99
CA GLU A 148 -7.98 -24.94 -3.21
C GLU A 148 -6.77 -25.55 -2.49
N GLU A 149 -6.95 -25.99 -1.23
CA GLU A 149 -5.95 -26.74 -0.47
C GLU A 149 -6.48 -28.17 -0.30
N PRO A 150 -5.97 -29.14 -1.08
CA PRO A 150 -6.43 -30.53 -0.99
C PRO A 150 -6.08 -31.11 0.38
N GLU A 151 -7.02 -31.84 0.98
CA GLU A 151 -6.72 -32.57 2.21
C GLU A 151 -5.73 -33.72 1.90
N PRO A 152 -4.66 -33.87 2.70
CA PRO A 152 -3.71 -34.95 2.51
C PRO A 152 -4.38 -36.31 2.77
N ALA A 153 -4.01 -37.33 1.99
CA ALA A 153 -4.57 -38.67 2.16
C ALA A 153 -4.21 -39.27 3.54
N ILE A 154 -5.21 -39.55 4.38
CA ILE A 154 -5.03 -40.14 5.72
C ILE A 154 -5.16 -41.68 5.63
N CYS A 155 -4.15 -42.41 6.12
CA CYS A 155 -4.19 -43.86 6.21
C CYS A 155 -5.39 -44.33 7.04
N GLY A 156 -6.20 -45.24 6.49
CA GLY A 156 -7.41 -45.76 7.15
C GLY A 156 -8.71 -45.13 6.66
N VAL A 157 -8.66 -43.95 6.02
CA VAL A 157 -9.76 -43.39 5.21
C VAL A 157 -9.48 -43.59 3.72
N ALA A 158 -8.21 -43.41 3.31
CA ALA A 158 -7.74 -43.77 1.97
C ALA A 158 -7.36 -45.25 1.88
N VAL A 159 -7.64 -45.88 0.74
CA VAL A 159 -7.25 -47.27 0.45
C VAL A 159 -5.75 -47.33 0.15
N CYS A 160 -4.95 -47.63 1.17
CA CYS A 160 -3.52 -47.85 1.00
C CYS A 160 -3.28 -49.13 0.18
N GLY A 161 -2.59 -49.02 -0.96
CA GLY A 161 -2.30 -50.21 -1.78
C GLY A 161 -1.66 -49.98 -3.14
N VAL A 162 -1.53 -48.72 -3.59
CA VAL A 162 -0.98 -48.46 -4.93
C VAL A 162 0.07 -47.35 -5.01
N ASP A 163 0.13 -46.39 -4.08
CA ASP A 163 1.27 -45.46 -4.02
C ASP A 163 1.32 -44.74 -2.66
N VAL A 164 2.49 -44.17 -2.39
CA VAL A 164 3.01 -43.51 -1.19
C VAL A 164 1.96 -42.81 -0.30
N CYS A 165 2.06 -42.98 1.02
CA CYS A 165 1.26 -42.22 1.98
C CYS A 165 1.56 -40.71 1.87
N SER A 166 0.57 -39.87 2.17
CA SER A 166 0.79 -38.42 2.18
C SER A 166 1.89 -38.03 3.16
N THR A 167 2.65 -37.00 2.79
CA THR A 167 3.71 -36.41 3.61
C THR A 167 3.23 -35.11 4.26
N ILE A 168 4.00 -34.58 5.20
CA ILE A 168 3.70 -33.27 5.80
C ILE A 168 3.70 -32.16 4.74
N ALA A 169 4.49 -32.29 3.68
CA ALA A 169 4.55 -31.30 2.60
C ALA A 169 3.23 -31.21 1.82
N ASP A 170 2.46 -32.30 1.74
CA ASP A 170 1.18 -32.34 1.02
C ASP A 170 0.11 -31.45 1.66
N ARG A 171 0.29 -31.08 2.95
CA ARG A 171 -0.57 -30.10 3.65
C ARG A 171 -0.34 -28.67 3.18
N PHE A 172 0.77 -28.41 2.51
CA PHE A 172 1.13 -27.09 2.02
C PHE A 172 1.09 -27.09 0.48
N VAL A 173 0.13 -27.81 -0.11
CA VAL A 173 -0.10 -27.78 -1.55
C VAL A 173 -1.35 -26.95 -1.82
N TRP A 174 -1.19 -25.89 -2.60
CA TRP A 174 -2.32 -25.10 -3.11
C TRP A 174 -2.48 -25.33 -4.60
N VAL A 175 -3.70 -25.64 -5.02
CA VAL A 175 -4.09 -25.70 -6.43
C VAL A 175 -4.72 -24.37 -6.79
N VAL A 176 -4.09 -23.65 -7.71
CA VAL A 176 -4.53 -22.34 -8.17
C VAL A 176 -5.08 -22.49 -9.57
N THR A 177 -6.38 -22.25 -9.73
CA THR A 177 -7.04 -22.31 -11.04
C THR A 177 -7.09 -20.92 -11.66
N LEU A 178 -6.50 -20.80 -12.85
CA LEU A 178 -6.47 -19.58 -13.66
C LEU A 178 -7.29 -19.76 -14.95
N PRO A 179 -7.78 -18.67 -15.57
CA PRO A 179 -8.49 -18.77 -16.84
C PRO A 179 -7.61 -19.29 -17.98
N ASN A 180 -6.33 -18.91 -18.01
CA ASN A 180 -5.32 -19.35 -18.97
C ASN A 180 -3.90 -19.01 -18.47
N ARG A 181 -2.88 -19.43 -19.24
CA ARG A 181 -1.45 -19.18 -18.95
C ARG A 181 -1.00 -17.74 -19.19
N GLU A 182 -1.76 -16.96 -19.92
CA GLU A 182 -1.39 -15.61 -20.37
C GLU A 182 -1.83 -14.51 -19.37
N THR A 183 -2.37 -14.89 -18.21
CA THR A 183 -2.80 -13.96 -17.15
C THR A 183 -1.64 -13.17 -16.52
N GLY A 184 -0.41 -13.65 -16.65
CA GLY A 184 0.77 -13.03 -16.02
C GLY A 184 0.84 -13.20 -14.49
N LEU A 185 -0.03 -14.02 -13.89
CA LEU A 185 -0.09 -14.24 -12.43
C LEU A 185 0.86 -15.33 -11.90
N GLU A 186 1.31 -16.24 -12.75
CA GLU A 186 2.12 -17.39 -12.31
C GLU A 186 3.44 -16.96 -11.65
N CYS A 187 4.17 -16.05 -12.29
CA CYS A 187 5.45 -15.56 -11.75
C CYS A 187 5.24 -14.77 -10.44
N PRO A 188 4.31 -13.81 -10.36
CA PRO A 188 4.00 -13.10 -9.12
C PRO A 188 3.60 -14.03 -7.97
N ILE A 189 2.78 -15.03 -8.24
CA ILE A 189 2.36 -16.02 -7.23
C ILE A 189 3.57 -16.81 -6.76
N LYS A 190 4.37 -17.38 -7.67
CA LYS A 190 5.58 -18.14 -7.31
C LYS A 190 6.61 -17.32 -6.54
N ARG A 191 6.74 -16.02 -6.85
CA ARG A 191 7.70 -15.13 -6.18
C ARG A 191 7.29 -14.79 -4.76
N ASN A 192 6.00 -14.57 -4.52
CA ASN A 192 5.47 -14.20 -3.21
C ASN A 192 5.09 -15.43 -2.36
N ASN A 193 5.14 -16.62 -2.96
CA ASN A 193 4.90 -17.89 -2.31
C ASN A 193 5.90 -18.13 -1.16
N PRO A 194 5.42 -18.50 0.04
CA PRO A 194 6.29 -18.97 1.12
C PRO A 194 7.15 -20.16 0.66
N PRO A 195 8.35 -20.34 1.25
CA PRO A 195 9.30 -21.35 0.78
C PRO A 195 8.80 -22.80 0.90
N ASP A 196 7.95 -23.09 1.88
CA ASP A 196 7.42 -24.43 2.13
C ASP A 196 6.07 -24.70 1.45
N LEU A 197 5.46 -23.68 0.83
CA LEU A 197 4.20 -23.83 0.13
C LEU A 197 4.48 -24.24 -1.32
N THR A 198 3.82 -25.30 -1.79
CA THR A 198 3.90 -25.76 -3.18
C THR A 198 2.64 -25.32 -3.91
N VAL A 199 2.81 -24.48 -4.93
CA VAL A 199 1.69 -24.01 -5.77
C VAL A 199 1.65 -24.77 -7.08
N VAL A 200 0.52 -25.41 -7.35
CA VAL A 200 0.21 -26.10 -8.60
C VAL A 200 -0.79 -25.25 -9.38
N PHE A 201 -0.49 -25.00 -10.65
CA PHE A 201 -1.37 -24.20 -11.51
C PHE A 201 -2.24 -25.10 -12.39
N GLU A 202 -3.54 -24.87 -12.31
CA GLU A 202 -4.54 -25.46 -13.19
C GLU A 202 -5.15 -24.36 -14.07
N TYR A 203 -5.62 -24.74 -15.26
CA TYR A 203 -6.24 -23.81 -16.20
C TYR A 203 -7.61 -24.31 -16.60
N VAL A 204 -8.59 -23.41 -16.62
CA VAL A 204 -9.94 -23.74 -17.11
C VAL A 204 -9.83 -24.16 -18.57
N SER A 205 -10.31 -25.36 -18.89
CA SER A 205 -10.33 -25.85 -20.26
C SER A 205 -11.32 -25.03 -21.09
N THR A 206 -10.83 -24.08 -21.88
CA THR A 206 -11.65 -23.41 -22.90
C THR A 206 -12.13 -24.46 -23.89
N THR A 207 -13.43 -24.76 -23.84
CA THR A 207 -14.12 -25.64 -24.81
C THR A 207 -14.51 -24.83 -26.04
#